data_AF-A0A942NE53-F1
#
_entry.id   AF-A0A942NE53-F1
#
_cell.length_a   1.000
_cell.length_b   1.000
_cell.length_c   1.000
_cell.angle_alpha   90.00
_cell.angle_beta   90.00
_cell.angle_gamma   90.00
#
_symmetry.space_group_name_H-M   'P 1'
#
loop_
_entity.id
_entity.type
_entity.pdbx_description
1 polymer ?
#
loop_
_entity_poly.entity_id
_entity_poly.type
_entity_poly.pdbx_seq_one_letter_code
_entity_poly.pdbx_strand_id
1 'polypeptide(L)'
;MNKITPHLLRDLDTTLPSGTECYLRPSARKALTKHRKGRQPATFVSKERAVTLLAQRLGRGLKRFLIQELRAALPAEQACPPEKMA
;
A
#
# COMPACT_ATOMS: atom_id res chain seq x y z
N MET A 1 4.72 17.83 -2.77
CA MET A 1 4.19 17.28 -4.06
C MET A 1 4.67 15.83 -4.19
N ASN A 2 3.88 14.85 -3.75
CA ASN A 2 4.31 13.44 -3.71
C ASN A 2 4.16 12.80 -5.09
N LYS A 3 5.10 13.07 -6.00
CA LYS A 3 5.16 12.38 -7.30
C LYS A 3 5.46 10.89 -7.05
N ILE A 4 4.57 10.02 -7.51
CA ILE A 4 4.83 8.57 -7.55
C ILE A 4 5.59 8.28 -8.85
N THR A 5 6.82 7.79 -8.74
CA THR A 5 7.62 7.39 -9.90
C THR A 5 7.18 6.01 -10.39
N PRO A 6 7.45 5.63 -11.66
CA PRO A 6 7.08 4.33 -12.20
C PRO A 6 7.61 3.14 -11.37
N HIS A 7 8.83 3.25 -10.87
CA HIS A 7 9.42 2.24 -9.98
C HIS A 7 8.63 2.08 -8.68
N LEU A 8 8.30 3.20 -8.02
CA LEU A 8 7.48 3.18 -6.80
C LEU A 8 6.06 2.70 -7.06
N LEU A 9 5.52 2.95 -8.24
CA LEU A 9 4.20 2.46 -8.63
C LEU A 9 4.20 0.94 -8.81
N ARG A 10 5.28 0.39 -9.37
CA ARG A 10 5.48 -1.06 -9.49
C ARG A 10 5.71 -1.71 -8.11
N ASP A 11 6.52 -1.09 -7.26
CA ASP A 11 6.71 -1.56 -5.87
C ASP A 11 5.40 -1.48 -5.09
N LEU A 12 4.63 -0.41 -5.27
CA LEU A 12 3.31 -0.29 -4.69
C LEU A 12 2.39 -1.40 -5.20
N ASP A 13 2.34 -1.65 -6.50
CA ASP A 13 1.46 -2.68 -7.07
C ASP A 13 1.80 -4.10 -6.57
N THR A 14 3.09 -4.39 -6.39
CA THR A 14 3.58 -5.70 -5.95
C THR A 14 3.44 -5.92 -4.44
N THR A 15 3.59 -4.86 -3.64
CA THR A 15 3.55 -4.94 -2.17
C THR A 15 2.19 -4.59 -1.56
N LEU A 16 1.32 -3.93 -2.32
CA LEU A 16 -0.01 -3.55 -1.85
C LEU A 16 -0.96 -4.76 -1.85
N PRO A 17 -1.48 -5.15 -0.68
CA PRO A 17 -2.49 -6.20 -0.60
C PRO A 17 -3.77 -5.78 -1.33
N SER A 18 -4.36 -6.69 -2.10
CA SER A 18 -5.65 -6.46 -2.74
C SER A 18 -6.72 -6.10 -1.71
N GLY A 19 -7.49 -5.06 -2.01
CA GLY A 19 -8.56 -4.54 -1.15
C GLY A 19 -8.12 -3.48 -0.14
N THR A 20 -6.84 -3.05 -0.18
CA THR A 20 -6.33 -1.93 0.63
C THR A 20 -6.14 -0.64 -0.17
N GLU A 21 -6.47 -0.64 -1.47
CA GLU A 21 -6.37 0.49 -2.38
C GLU A 21 -7.23 1.68 -1.96
N CYS A 22 -8.32 1.43 -1.25
CA CYS A 22 -9.19 2.47 -0.69
C CYS A 22 -8.47 3.35 0.33
N TYR A 23 -7.40 2.87 0.95
CA TYR A 23 -6.60 3.61 1.92
C TYR A 23 -5.40 4.35 1.30
N LEU A 24 -5.24 4.29 -0.01
CA LEU A 24 -4.28 5.12 -0.73
C LEU A 24 -4.84 6.54 -0.94
N ARG A 25 -3.93 7.52 -0.98
CA ARG A 25 -4.28 8.88 -1.40
C ARG A 25 -4.89 8.86 -2.81
N PRO A 26 -5.83 9.77 -3.13
CA PRO A 26 -6.48 9.81 -4.44
C PRO A 26 -5.49 9.81 -5.62
N SER A 27 -4.37 10.53 -5.50
CA SER A 27 -3.32 10.57 -6.53
C SER A 27 -2.64 9.21 -6.74
N ALA A 28 -2.31 8.50 -5.66
CA ALA A 28 -1.69 7.18 -5.73
C ALA A 28 -2.68 6.13 -6.25
N ARG A 29 -3.95 6.19 -5.81
CA ARG A 29 -5.01 5.34 -6.32
C ARG A 29 -5.22 5.53 -7.83
N LYS A 30 -5.28 6.79 -8.31
CA LYS A 30 -5.42 7.09 -9.74
C LYS A 30 -4.24 6.58 -10.56
N ALA A 31 -3.02 6.75 -10.05
CA ALA A 31 -1.82 6.21 -10.69
C ALA A 31 -1.84 4.68 -10.75
N LEU A 32 -2.23 4.01 -9.66
CA LEU A 32 -2.32 2.55 -9.58
C LEU A 32 -3.40 2.00 -10.51
N THR A 33 -4.58 2.62 -10.55
CA THR A 33 -5.65 2.25 -11.48
C THR A 33 -5.19 2.39 -12.94
N LYS A 34 -4.44 3.46 -13.25
CA LYS A 34 -3.86 3.65 -14.60
C LYS A 34 -2.83 2.57 -14.92
N HIS A 35 -1.96 2.22 -13.96
CA HIS A 35 -0.99 1.13 -14.08
C HIS A 35 -1.65 -0.22 -14.37
N ARG A 36 -2.73 -0.52 -13.62
CA ARG A 36 -3.52 -1.76 -13.76
C ARG A 36 -4.50 -1.75 -14.95
N LYS A 37 -4.41 -0.77 -15.85
CA LYS A 37 -5.32 -0.61 -17.01
C LYS A 37 -6.81 -0.66 -16.60
N GLY A 38 -7.15 -0.04 -15.47
CA GLY A 38 -8.53 0.02 -14.96
C GLY A 38 -8.95 -1.12 -14.05
N ARG A 39 -8.13 -2.16 -13.84
CA ARG A 39 -8.47 -3.26 -12.91
C ARG A 39 -8.34 -2.79 -11.46
N GLN A 40 -9.47 -2.73 -10.75
CA GLN A 40 -9.53 -2.52 -9.31
C GLN A 40 -10.08 -3.78 -8.65
N PRO A 41 -9.58 -4.18 -7.47
CA PRO A 41 -10.22 -5.26 -6.72
C PRO A 41 -11.61 -4.84 -6.26
N ALA A 42 -12.56 -5.77 -6.36
CA ALA A 42 -13.95 -5.57 -5.95
C ALA A 42 -14.13 -5.67 -4.43
N THR A 43 -13.19 -6.31 -3.74
CA THR A 43 -13.24 -6.59 -2.33
C THR A 43 -12.41 -5.58 -1.56
N PHE A 44 -13.01 -4.92 -0.58
CA PHE A 44 -12.30 -4.02 0.34
C PHE A 44 -12.08 -4.72 1.67
N VAL A 45 -10.90 -4.49 2.25
CA VAL A 45 -10.54 -5.03 3.57
C VAL A 45 -10.85 -3.98 4.64
N SER A 46 -11.30 -4.42 5.81
CA SER A 46 -11.55 -3.52 6.96
C SER A 46 -10.26 -2.80 7.41
N LYS A 47 -10.41 -1.65 8.06
CA LYS A 47 -9.29 -0.78 8.46
C LYS A 47 -8.26 -1.53 9.31
N GLU A 48 -8.71 -2.29 10.29
CA GLU A 48 -7.86 -3.06 11.22
C GLU A 48 -7.02 -4.11 10.49
N ARG A 49 -7.66 -4.85 9.58
CA ARG A 49 -7.00 -5.88 8.79
C ARG A 49 -6.10 -5.27 7.73
N ALA A 50 -6.47 -4.12 7.17
CA ALA A 50 -5.64 -3.38 6.23
C ALA A 50 -4.37 -2.83 6.91
N VAL A 51 -4.46 -2.30 8.12
CA VAL A 51 -3.28 -1.84 8.89
C VAL A 51 -2.32 -3.01 9.12
N THR A 52 -2.82 -4.17 9.52
CA THR A 52 -1.99 -5.36 9.74
C THR A 52 -1.30 -5.83 8.47
N LEU A 53 -2.07 -5.96 7.37
CA LEU A 53 -1.53 -6.41 6.07
C LEU A 53 -0.53 -5.42 5.49
N LEU A 54 -0.80 -4.12 5.60
CA LEU A 54 0.09 -3.07 5.12
C LEU A 54 1.33 -2.93 6.01
N ALA A 55 1.24 -3.19 7.32
CA ALA A 55 2.41 -3.23 8.19
C ALA A 55 3.38 -4.34 7.78
N GLN A 56 2.86 -5.51 7.38
CA GLN A 56 3.66 -6.67 7.02
C GLN A 56 4.21 -6.63 5.59
N ARG A 57 3.39 -6.18 4.61
CA ARG A 57 3.73 -6.30 3.19
C ARG A 57 4.20 -5.01 2.54
N LEU A 58 3.75 -3.85 3.02
CA LEU A 58 4.02 -2.58 2.34
C LEU A 58 5.50 -2.19 2.47
N GLY A 59 6.16 -2.00 1.33
CA GLY A 59 7.58 -1.63 1.28
C GLY A 59 7.94 -0.32 2.00
N ARG A 60 9.20 -0.22 2.48
CA ARG A 60 9.74 0.99 3.09
C ARG A 60 9.59 2.19 2.13
N GLY A 61 9.06 3.30 2.64
CA GLY A 61 8.86 4.52 1.85
C GLY A 61 7.55 4.59 1.05
N LEU A 62 6.77 3.51 0.97
CA LEU A 62 5.45 3.53 0.32
C LEU A 62 4.32 3.99 1.27
N LYS A 63 4.55 3.94 2.58
CA LYS A 63 3.63 4.47 3.62
C LYS A 63 3.23 5.93 3.40
N ARG A 64 4.04 6.72 2.68
CA ARG A 64 3.75 8.12 2.33
C ARG A 64 2.59 8.29 1.34
N PHE A 65 2.23 7.23 0.62
CA PHE A 65 1.12 7.21 -0.33
C PHE A 65 -0.21 6.83 0.30
N LEU A 66 -0.21 6.44 1.57
CA LEU A 66 -1.42 6.17 2.35
C LEU A 66 -2.08 7.47 2.82
N ILE A 67 -3.38 7.38 3.08
CA ILE A 67 -4.13 8.43 3.79
C ILE A 67 -3.54 8.64 5.19
N GLN A 68 -3.68 9.87 5.70
CA GLN A 68 -3.08 10.25 6.97
C GLN A 68 -3.54 9.38 8.13
N GLU A 69 -4.83 9.01 8.17
CA GLU A 69 -5.35 8.13 9.20
C GLU A 69 -4.65 6.77 9.25
N LEU A 70 -4.47 6.14 8.09
CA LEU A 70 -3.86 4.82 8.03
C LEU A 70 -2.36 4.90 8.30
N ARG A 71 -1.72 5.99 7.88
CA ARG A 71 -0.32 6.26 8.18
C ARG A 71 -0.09 6.47 9.69
N ALA A 72 -1.05 7.07 10.40
CA ALA A 72 -1.00 7.22 11.85
C ALA A 72 -1.30 5.91 12.60
N ALA A 73 -2.18 5.08 12.04
CA ALA A 73 -2.50 3.76 12.59
C ALA A 73 -1.42 2.70 12.34
N LEU A 74 -0.58 2.90 11.33
CA LEU A 74 0.54 2.01 11.06
C LEU A 74 1.63 2.24 12.12
N PRO A 75 2.12 1.17 12.77
CA PRO A 75 3.24 1.30 13.68
C PRO A 75 4.42 1.96 12.94
N ALA A 76 4.96 3.00 13.58
CA ALA A 76 6.28 3.50 13.26
C ALA A 76 7.22 2.33 13.53
N GLU A 77 7.77 1.74 12.47
CA GLU A 77 8.74 0.67 12.57
C GLU A 77 8.18 -0.67 13.10
N GLN A 78 7.80 -1.53 12.16
CA GLN A 78 8.11 -2.95 12.34
C GLN A 78 8.95 -3.35 11.12
N ALA A 79 10.24 -3.47 11.39
CA ALA A 79 11.11 -4.34 10.61
C ALA A 79 10.49 -5.75 10.69
N CYS A 80 9.88 -6.24 9.60
CA CYS A 80 9.84 -7.69 9.45
C CYS A 80 11.27 -8.11 9.07
N PRO A 81 11.96 -8.91 9.88
CA PRO A 81 13.13 -9.62 9.39
C PRO A 81 12.69 -10.55 8.25
N PRO A 82 13.59 -10.88 7.32
CA PRO A 82 13.28 -11.89 6.31
C PRO A 82 13.11 -13.23 7.02
N GLU A 83 11.88 -13.66 7.25
CA GLU A 83 11.62 -15.07 7.54
C GLU A 83 11.86 -15.83 6.24
N LYS A 84 13.10 -16.28 6.06
CA LYS A 84 13.42 -17.35 5.12
C LYS A 84 12.64 -18.57 5.55
N MET A 85 11.52 -18.80 4.88
CA MET A 85 10.89 -20.10 4.81
C MET A 85 11.52 -20.81 3.60
N ALA A 86 12.47 -21.70 3.89
CA ALA A 86 13.09 -22.78 3.09
C ALA A 86 14.60 -22.89 3.35
#